data_AF-A0AA84ZPH0-F1
#
_entry.id   AF-A0AA84ZPH0-F1
#
_cell.length_a   1.000
_cell.length_b   1.000
_cell.length_c   1.000
_cell.angle_alpha   90.00
_cell.angle_beta   90.00
_cell.angle_gamma   90.00
#
_symmetry.space_group_name_H-M   'P 1'
#
loop_
_entity.id
_entity.type
_entity.pdbx_description
1 polymer ?
#
loop_
_entity_poly.entity_id
_entity_poly.type
_entity_poly.pdbx_seq_one_letter_code
_entity_poly.pdbx_strand_id
1 'polypeptide(L)'
;MMAGSRRGLVAPQNIFLETVLRRFSTPQTGLLIANARIVDHPIIYVNESFTKMTNYTSREMMHQNAICRQLHGKRTSINSIERLKNALDEGYFDQVEITLYKKNRSMIWVIMCVAPVENDKHEIPLYLILFYDISPLRQPLDDETLSGSFSKFAKLARSVARNKTVLSQVELDDSLVAVAPIQSNSIPKYRQESPKTPPHVVLHYLTFKTAWDWIIFLLTGYTCIIIPYSVAFGHDTLSEESIYFAVEHIVDIIFFIDIVLNFHTTFVGSSGAVISDPVLIRLNYLKGWFIVDLISSLPFGILAVFSDHTTLVNLSSILKLARLLRLCRVLRKLDQYLEYVASILLIMLFCFILLAHWLACVWYLIGMHDLKDKIYHGWIIHLMNETTGPKNWSNTSLEEYLPSQSMLYMTSFYFTLSVITSIGFGNVAANTISEKVVSIIFMLIGALVYATIFGNVATILQQTHATRARLRQLMSSVKDFLRIHEVPKELAERVIDYVTSSWSITKGVDTQTVLNHCPKDMKADLCVHLYRAVFSEHPAFRLASESCLRALAVSFTVQHNAPGDLIFHQGESIDQLCFVVSGSLEVIQDDEIVAILSKGDIFGQPIFKDTDVGQSAASFHSLEHLYSVIICVIV
;
A
#
# COMPACT_ATOMS: atom_id res chain seq x y z
N MET A 1 -0.39 -12.01 -9.05
CA MET A 1 0.05 -10.61 -8.82
C MET A 1 -0.92 -10.00 -7.81
N MET A 2 -0.44 -9.62 -6.62
CA MET A 2 -1.30 -9.00 -5.60
C MET A 2 -1.62 -7.58 -6.04
N ALA A 3 -2.91 -7.28 -6.26
CA ALA A 3 -3.35 -5.94 -6.62
C ALA A 3 -3.19 -4.95 -5.46
N GLY A 4 -3.01 -3.70 -5.83
CA GLY A 4 -2.50 -2.63 -5.01
C GLY A 4 -3.53 -2.11 -4.02
N SER A 5 -3.71 -2.83 -2.91
CA SER A 5 -3.99 -2.11 -1.66
C SER A 5 -2.93 -1.03 -1.53
N ARG A 6 -3.34 0.21 -1.23
CA ARG A 6 -2.41 1.27 -0.80
C ARG A 6 -1.72 0.76 0.46
N ARG A 7 -0.69 -0.07 0.29
CA ARG A 7 0.12 -0.68 1.36
C ARG A 7 0.86 0.40 2.16
N GLY A 8 0.79 1.64 1.68
CA GLY A 8 1.66 2.74 2.03
C GLY A 8 3.07 2.48 1.52
N LEU A 9 3.89 3.53 1.48
CA LEU A 9 5.32 3.38 1.26
C LEU A 9 5.94 2.65 2.46
N VAL A 10 6.18 1.34 2.30
CA VAL A 10 6.89 0.50 3.29
C VAL A 10 8.18 0.00 2.65
N ALA A 11 9.05 0.94 2.30
CA ALA A 11 10.41 0.60 1.91
C ALA A 11 11.24 0.38 3.18
N PRO A 12 12.12 -0.63 3.24
CA PRO A 12 13.12 -0.70 4.29
C PRO A 12 13.99 0.57 4.20
N GLN A 13 14.08 1.31 5.31
CA GLN A 13 14.77 2.58 5.36
C GLN A 13 15.96 2.47 6.29
N ASN A 14 17.05 3.16 5.93
CA ASN A 14 18.16 3.34 6.83
C ASN A 14 17.88 4.57 7.72
N ILE A 15 17.17 4.34 8.83
CA ILE A 15 16.83 5.36 9.83
C ILE A 15 17.95 5.56 10.87
N PHE A 16 19.15 5.04 10.62
CA PHE A 16 20.28 5.12 11.55
C PHE A 16 20.56 6.56 11.98
N LEU A 17 20.74 7.47 11.01
CA LEU A 17 21.07 8.87 11.29
C LEU A 17 19.96 9.55 12.12
N GLU A 18 18.69 9.34 11.75
CA GLU A 18 17.54 9.88 12.48
C GLU A 18 17.49 9.37 13.92
N THR A 19 17.74 8.07 14.12
CA THR A 19 17.76 7.43 15.44
C THR A 19 18.89 8.00 16.31
N VAL A 20 20.09 8.12 15.75
CA VAL A 20 21.24 8.71 16.45
C VAL A 20 20.96 10.17 16.81
N LEU A 21 20.44 10.96 15.86
CA LEU A 21 20.11 12.37 16.12
C LEU A 21 19.03 12.52 17.20
N ARG A 22 17.97 11.71 17.15
CA ARG A 22 16.91 11.73 18.17
C ARG A 22 17.43 11.37 19.57
N ARG A 23 18.40 10.46 19.65
CA ARG A 23 18.92 9.93 20.92
C ARG A 23 20.03 10.77 21.52
N PHE A 24 20.90 11.35 20.69
CA PHE A 24 22.15 11.99 21.12
C PHE A 24 22.27 13.47 20.74
N SER A 25 21.41 14.00 19.86
CA SER A 25 21.48 15.42 19.48
C SER A 25 20.80 16.30 20.53
N THR A 26 21.55 16.66 21.57
CA THR A 26 21.17 17.76 22.48
C THR A 26 21.85 19.08 22.05
N PRO A 27 21.37 20.25 22.50
CA PRO A 27 22.02 21.53 22.21
C PRO A 27 23.48 21.64 22.68
N GLN A 28 23.89 20.77 23.62
CA GLN A 28 25.22 20.77 24.23
C GLN A 28 26.10 19.59 23.78
N THR A 29 25.56 18.67 22.99
CA THR A 29 26.30 17.50 22.48
C THR A 29 26.69 17.70 21.03
N GLY A 30 27.98 17.85 20.78
CA GLY A 30 28.53 17.77 19.43
C GLY A 30 28.55 16.31 18.97
N LEU A 31 28.16 16.05 17.72
CA LEU A 31 28.09 14.72 17.15
C LEU A 31 28.79 14.70 15.79
N LEU A 32 29.57 13.66 15.59
CA LEU A 32 30.33 13.40 14.38
C LEU A 32 30.20 11.92 14.00
N ILE A 33 30.06 11.63 12.71
CA ILE A 33 30.07 10.25 12.18
C ILE A 33 31.21 10.14 11.18
N ALA A 34 32.03 9.11 11.32
CA ALA A 34 33.17 8.83 10.45
C ALA A 34 33.05 7.43 9.81
N ASN A 35 33.65 7.27 8.64
CA ASN A 35 33.72 5.98 7.97
C ASN A 35 34.83 5.11 8.58
N ALA A 36 34.50 3.91 9.07
CA ALA A 36 35.48 3.04 9.70
C ALA A 36 36.37 2.29 8.68
N ARG A 37 35.91 2.13 7.43
CA ARG A 37 36.58 1.30 6.40
C ARG A 37 37.57 2.04 5.53
N ILE A 38 37.53 3.37 5.54
CA ILE A 38 38.43 4.21 4.75
C ILE A 38 39.59 4.65 5.64
N VAL A 39 40.81 4.65 5.08
CA VAL A 39 42.02 5.14 5.73
C VAL A 39 41.80 6.54 6.31
N ASP A 40 42.39 6.82 7.47
CA ASP A 40 42.24 8.08 8.23
C ASP A 40 40.84 8.37 8.80
N HIS A 41 39.89 7.44 8.66
CA HIS A 41 38.53 7.55 9.16
C HIS A 41 37.88 8.91 8.84
N PRO A 42 37.61 9.19 7.55
CA PRO A 42 37.09 10.49 7.14
C PRO A 42 35.70 10.74 7.72
N ILE A 43 35.47 11.98 8.16
CA ILE A 43 34.20 12.46 8.67
C ILE A 43 33.18 12.55 7.53
N ILE A 44 32.01 11.94 7.72
CA ILE A 44 30.89 11.92 6.75
C ILE A 44 29.66 12.69 7.23
N TYR A 45 29.61 13.07 8.51
CA TYR A 45 28.51 13.87 9.05
C TYR A 45 28.94 14.59 10.33
N VAL A 46 28.44 15.80 10.53
CA VAL A 46 28.50 16.54 11.80
C VAL A 46 27.18 17.22 12.07
N ASN A 47 26.73 17.24 13.33
CA ASN A 47 25.51 17.96 13.71
C ASN A 47 25.75 19.46 13.91
N GLU A 48 24.66 20.23 13.99
CA GLU A 48 24.73 21.69 14.16
C GLU A 48 25.39 22.08 15.51
N SER A 49 25.12 21.35 16.59
CA SER A 49 25.74 21.58 17.90
C SER A 49 27.27 21.50 17.84
N PHE A 50 27.83 20.55 17.09
CA PHE A 50 29.28 20.44 16.89
C PHE A 50 29.85 21.68 16.17
N THR A 51 29.18 22.17 15.14
CA THR A 51 29.62 23.37 14.41
C THR A 51 29.60 24.62 15.29
N LYS A 52 28.58 24.78 16.13
CA LYS A 52 28.49 25.87 17.13
C LYS A 52 29.56 25.74 18.22
N MET A 53 29.84 24.52 18.66
CA MET A 53 30.85 24.26 19.69
C MET A 53 32.28 24.51 19.19
N THR A 54 32.59 24.22 17.93
CA THR A 54 33.96 24.30 17.40
C THR A 54 34.24 25.56 16.57
N ASN A 55 33.19 26.28 16.15
CA ASN A 55 33.23 27.38 15.16
C ASN A 55 33.69 26.95 13.75
N TYR A 56 33.77 25.65 13.48
CA TYR A 56 34.01 25.13 12.13
C TYR A 56 32.68 24.84 11.44
N THR A 57 32.63 25.11 10.14
CA THR A 57 31.45 24.78 9.34
C THR A 57 31.43 23.28 9.01
N SER A 58 30.24 22.72 8.73
CA SER A 58 30.13 21.31 8.33
C SER A 58 31.02 20.99 7.12
N ARG A 59 31.04 21.85 6.09
CA ARG A 59 31.87 21.69 4.88
C ARG A 59 33.38 21.62 5.17
N GLU A 60 33.86 22.36 6.18
CA GLU A 60 35.28 22.34 6.55
C GLU A 60 35.69 21.07 7.30
N MET A 61 34.74 20.42 7.97
CA MET A 61 34.97 19.22 8.77
C MET A 61 34.76 17.94 7.98
N MET A 62 33.86 17.95 6.98
CA MET A 62 33.63 16.82 6.10
C MET A 62 34.94 16.38 5.41
N HIS A 63 35.16 15.07 5.31
CA HIS A 63 36.36 14.42 4.77
C HIS A 63 37.67 14.64 5.56
N GLN A 64 37.66 15.37 6.67
CA GLN A 64 38.80 15.44 7.58
C GLN A 64 38.90 14.19 8.45
N ASN A 65 40.06 13.95 9.05
CA ASN A 65 40.31 12.81 9.92
C ASN A 65 39.45 12.88 11.21
N ALA A 66 38.86 11.75 11.61
CA ALA A 66 37.98 11.62 12.78
C ALA A 66 38.59 12.08 14.12
N ILE A 67 39.91 12.04 14.27
CA ILE A 67 40.64 12.52 15.46
C ILE A 67 40.63 14.06 15.54
N CYS A 68 40.14 14.75 14.50
CA CYS A 68 39.96 16.20 14.45
C CYS A 68 41.28 16.97 14.68
N ARG A 69 42.32 16.67 13.90
CA ARG A 69 43.65 17.33 14.00
C ARG A 69 43.58 18.86 13.96
N GLN A 70 42.58 19.42 13.28
CA GLN A 70 42.33 20.86 13.15
C GLN A 70 41.93 21.53 14.48
N LEU A 71 41.47 20.74 15.45
CA LEU A 71 41.10 21.18 16.78
C LEU A 71 42.25 21.02 17.78
N HIS A 72 43.40 20.49 17.38
CA HIS A 72 44.53 20.29 18.28
C HIS A 72 45.35 21.58 18.43
N GLY A 73 45.97 21.76 19.59
CA GLY A 73 46.89 22.87 19.83
C GLY A 73 47.88 22.55 20.95
N LYS A 74 48.58 23.58 21.44
CA LYS A 74 49.76 23.41 22.34
C LYS A 74 49.48 22.69 23.66
N ARG A 75 48.22 22.72 24.14
CA ARG A 75 47.81 22.11 25.41
C ARG A 75 46.99 20.82 25.22
N THR A 76 46.85 20.34 23.99
CA THR A 76 46.18 19.06 23.71
C THR A 76 47.09 17.92 24.12
N SER A 77 46.61 17.04 25.01
CA SER A 77 47.40 15.91 25.52
C SER A 77 47.70 14.89 24.41
N ILE A 78 48.98 14.55 24.22
CA ILE A 78 49.43 13.54 23.24
C ILE A 78 48.89 12.16 23.61
N ASN A 79 48.90 11.81 24.90
CA ASN A 79 48.35 10.55 25.40
C ASN A 79 46.84 10.43 25.06
N SER A 80 46.09 11.53 25.17
CA SER A 80 44.67 11.55 24.80
C SER A 80 44.46 11.31 23.29
N ILE A 81 45.34 11.86 22.44
CA ILE A 81 45.31 11.66 20.99
C ILE A 81 45.63 10.19 20.65
N GLU A 82 46.67 9.61 21.26
CA GLU A 82 47.05 8.21 21.03
C GLU A 82 45.96 7.23 21.45
N ARG A 83 45.30 7.47 22.59
CA ARG A 83 44.15 6.66 23.02
C ARG A 83 43.00 6.70 22.03
N LEU A 84 42.60 7.89 21.59
CA LEU A 84 41.55 8.06 20.58
C LEU A 84 41.92 7.38 19.25
N LYS A 85 43.20 7.44 18.88
CA LYS A 85 43.72 6.77 17.69
C LYS A 85 43.61 5.24 17.83
N ASN A 86 44.10 4.68 18.94
CA ASN A 86 44.04 3.24 19.19
C ASN A 86 42.59 2.74 19.25
N ALA A 87 41.66 3.51 19.83
CA ALA A 87 40.24 3.18 19.85
C ALA A 87 39.62 3.09 18.44
N LEU A 88 40.02 3.98 17.52
CA LEU A 88 39.58 3.96 16.12
C LEU A 88 40.27 2.85 15.31
N ASP A 89 41.54 2.55 15.58
CA ASP A 89 42.31 1.54 14.87
C ASP A 89 41.90 0.11 15.30
N GLU A 90 41.70 -0.13 16.60
CA GLU A 90 41.32 -1.44 17.16
C GLU A 90 39.79 -1.64 17.25
N GLY A 91 39.01 -0.58 17.07
CA GLY A 91 37.54 -0.65 16.97
C GLY A 91 36.82 -0.94 18.30
N TYR A 92 37.33 -0.39 19.41
CA TYR A 92 36.67 -0.48 20.72
C TYR A 92 36.11 0.86 21.19
N PHE A 93 35.22 0.79 22.18
CA PHE A 93 34.66 1.98 22.82
C PHE A 93 35.68 2.61 23.78
N ASP A 94 35.99 3.90 23.60
CA ASP A 94 36.81 4.66 24.56
C ASP A 94 36.23 6.06 24.80
N GLN A 95 36.53 6.60 25.98
CA GLN A 95 36.16 7.95 26.39
C GLN A 95 37.37 8.65 26.97
N VAL A 96 37.68 9.83 26.40
CA VAL A 96 38.90 10.57 26.73
C VAL A 96 38.58 12.03 26.97
N GLU A 97 39.05 12.57 28.08
CA GLU A 97 39.06 14.01 28.32
C GLU A 97 40.20 14.64 27.51
N ILE A 98 39.87 15.64 26.69
CA ILE A 98 40.81 16.29 25.80
C ILE A 98 40.57 17.79 25.71
N THR A 99 41.66 18.55 25.70
CA THR A 99 41.64 19.99 25.50
C THR A 99 41.80 20.30 24.01
N LEU A 100 40.82 21.00 23.43
CA LEU A 100 40.76 21.32 22.01
C LEU A 100 40.72 22.84 21.80
N TYR A 101 40.96 23.27 20.56
CA TYR A 101 40.98 24.66 20.13
C TYR A 101 39.92 24.89 19.07
N LYS A 102 39.05 25.86 19.32
CA LYS A 102 38.06 26.35 18.35
C LYS A 102 38.74 27.04 17.17
N LYS A 103 38.01 27.29 16.09
CA LYS A 103 38.51 28.02 14.90
C LYS A 103 39.07 29.41 15.23
N ASN A 104 38.48 30.09 16.20
CA ASN A 104 38.95 31.38 16.73
C ASN A 104 40.14 31.26 17.71
N ARG A 105 40.75 30.07 17.83
CA ARG A 105 41.86 29.71 18.74
C ARG A 105 41.55 29.79 20.23
N SER A 106 40.28 29.94 20.62
CA SER A 106 39.88 29.79 22.02
C SER A 106 39.89 28.33 22.45
N MET A 107 40.27 28.08 23.70
CA MET A 107 40.34 26.73 24.26
C MET A 107 38.96 26.24 24.71
N ILE A 108 38.72 24.94 24.52
CA ILE A 108 37.57 24.22 25.07
C ILE A 108 38.03 22.91 25.71
N TRP A 109 37.38 22.55 26.82
CA TRP A 109 37.55 21.27 27.48
C TRP A 109 36.39 20.36 27.07
N VAL A 110 36.73 19.22 26.46
CA VAL A 110 35.71 18.35 25.90
C VAL A 110 35.99 16.91 26.30
N ILE A 111 34.92 16.19 26.61
CA ILE A 111 34.96 14.73 26.70
C ILE A 111 34.59 14.20 25.31
N MET A 112 35.55 13.52 24.69
CA MET A 112 35.37 12.88 23.39
C MET A 112 35.12 11.38 23.61
N CYS A 113 34.01 10.88 23.09
CA CYS A 113 33.60 9.49 23.22
C CYS A 113 33.56 8.86 21.82
N VAL A 114 34.35 7.81 21.62
CA VAL A 114 34.42 7.04 20.37
C VAL A 114 33.63 5.75 20.55
N ALA A 115 32.69 5.51 19.65
CA ALA A 115 31.80 4.36 19.69
C ALA A 115 31.76 3.66 18.31
N PRO A 116 32.21 2.40 18.20
CA PRO A 116 32.05 1.62 16.98
C PRO A 116 30.56 1.31 16.72
N VAL A 117 30.11 1.50 15.49
CA VAL A 117 28.76 1.15 15.06
C VAL A 117 28.81 -0.14 14.27
N GLU A 118 28.22 -1.20 14.79
CA GLU A 118 28.17 -2.51 14.12
C GLU A 118 27.02 -2.64 13.11
N ASN A 119 27.21 -3.50 12.10
CA ASN A 119 26.14 -4.02 11.25
C ASN A 119 25.64 -5.40 11.72
N ASP A 120 24.70 -6.01 11.00
CA ASP A 120 24.18 -7.36 11.32
C ASP A 120 25.23 -8.47 11.24
N LYS A 121 26.34 -8.24 10.53
CA LYS A 121 27.45 -9.19 10.38
C LYS A 121 28.55 -8.97 11.41
N HIS A 122 28.33 -8.14 12.42
CA HIS A 122 29.33 -7.73 13.42
C HIS A 122 30.56 -7.03 12.82
N GLU A 123 30.43 -6.44 11.62
CA GLU A 123 31.45 -5.56 11.05
C GLU A 123 31.17 -4.12 11.51
N ILE A 124 32.21 -3.30 11.62
CA ILE A 124 32.10 -1.88 11.98
C ILE A 124 32.14 -1.03 10.69
N PRO A 125 31.00 -0.62 10.10
CA PRO A 125 31.00 0.30 8.96
C PRO A 125 31.29 1.76 9.34
N LEU A 126 30.94 2.18 10.55
CA LEU A 126 30.97 3.59 10.97
C LEU A 126 31.48 3.75 12.41
N TYR A 127 32.04 4.92 12.70
CA TYR A 127 32.30 5.39 14.06
C TYR A 127 31.37 6.54 14.41
N LEU A 128 30.74 6.45 15.58
CA LEU A 128 30.01 7.55 16.20
C LEU A 128 30.94 8.23 17.21
N ILE A 129 31.15 9.53 17.07
CA ILE A 129 31.98 10.31 17.98
C ILE A 129 31.14 11.43 18.60
N LEU A 130 31.03 11.41 19.92
CA LEU A 130 30.32 12.43 20.68
C LEU A 130 31.28 13.35 21.43
N PHE A 131 30.90 14.63 21.52
CA PHE A 131 31.65 15.68 22.16
C PHE A 131 30.78 16.35 23.23
N TYR A 132 31.23 16.32 24.48
CA TYR A 132 30.56 16.98 25.60
C TYR A 132 31.42 18.14 26.14
N ASP A 133 30.92 19.38 26.04
CA ASP A 133 31.63 20.56 26.53
C ASP A 133 31.60 20.62 28.06
N ILE A 134 32.75 20.44 28.69
CA ILE A 134 32.95 20.53 30.15
C ILE A 134 33.64 21.83 30.55
N SER A 135 33.86 22.76 29.63
CA SER A 135 34.46 24.08 29.91
C SER A 135 33.73 24.85 31.04
N PRO A 136 32.38 24.84 31.13
CA PRO A 136 31.66 25.52 32.21
C PRO A 136 31.94 24.95 33.61
N LEU A 137 32.33 23.68 33.71
CA LEU A 137 32.65 23.02 34.98
C LEU A 137 34.07 23.34 35.46
N ARG A 138 34.93 23.93 34.61
CA ARG A 138 36.35 24.16 34.89
C ARG A 138 36.77 25.63 35.06
N GLN A 139 35.87 26.62 34.98
CA GLN A 139 36.25 28.04 35.21
C GLN A 139 35.68 28.64 36.51
N PRO A 140 36.48 29.38 37.33
CA PRO A 140 37.91 29.72 37.18
C PRO A 140 38.79 29.25 38.35
N LEU A 141 39.89 28.54 38.03
CA LEU A 141 41.09 28.43 38.90
C LEU A 141 42.17 29.45 38.50
N ASP A 142 41.98 30.19 37.40
CA ASP A 142 42.90 31.21 36.92
C ASP A 142 42.15 32.55 36.84
N ASP A 143 42.14 33.30 37.95
CA ASP A 143 42.08 34.78 38.00
C ASP A 143 42.03 35.23 39.48
N GLU A 144 43.19 35.55 40.05
CA GLU A 144 43.24 36.43 41.23
C GLU A 144 42.76 37.82 40.81
N THR A 145 41.46 38.13 40.96
CA THR A 145 40.95 39.47 41.30
C THR A 145 39.41 39.52 41.34
N LEU A 146 38.92 40.24 42.35
CA LEU A 146 37.57 40.80 42.52
C LEU A 146 36.42 39.92 43.05
N SER A 147 36.30 40.00 44.38
CA SER A 147 35.05 39.99 45.17
C SER A 147 33.84 40.58 44.42
N GLY A 148 32.78 39.77 44.24
CA GLY A 148 31.48 40.23 43.72
C GLY A 148 30.58 39.22 42.99
N SER A 149 30.97 37.94 42.85
CA SER A 149 30.34 37.01 41.88
C SER A 149 29.31 36.00 42.43
N PHE A 150 28.62 36.28 43.54
CA PHE A 150 27.57 35.37 44.05
C PHE A 150 26.27 35.37 43.20
N SER A 151 26.00 36.46 42.47
CA SER A 151 24.79 36.61 41.63
C SER A 151 24.80 35.73 40.36
N LYS A 152 25.98 35.44 39.81
CA LYS A 152 26.13 34.61 38.59
C LYS A 152 26.02 33.11 38.90
N PHE A 153 26.55 32.68 40.05
CA PHE A 153 26.40 31.31 40.55
C PHE A 153 24.92 30.95 40.82
N ALA A 154 24.14 31.88 41.35
CA ALA A 154 22.70 31.67 41.58
C ALA A 154 21.87 31.61 40.29
N LYS A 155 22.37 32.13 39.15
CA LYS A 155 21.74 31.95 37.83
C LYS A 155 22.14 30.61 37.20
N LEU A 156 23.37 30.15 37.43
CA LEU A 156 23.89 28.87 36.94
C LEU A 156 23.25 27.66 37.67
N ALA A 157 23.12 27.74 39.00
CA ALA A 157 22.43 26.72 39.80
C ALA A 157 20.95 26.57 39.40
N ARG A 158 20.31 27.66 38.95
CA ARG A 158 18.93 27.63 38.43
C ARG A 158 18.79 27.06 37.03
N SER A 159 19.82 27.08 36.18
CA SER A 159 19.75 26.42 34.87
C SER A 159 20.00 24.91 34.97
N VAL A 160 20.78 24.47 35.97
CA VAL A 160 21.06 23.04 36.23
C VAL A 160 19.92 22.37 37.02
N ALA A 161 19.27 23.09 37.94
CA ALA A 161 18.13 22.54 38.71
C ALA A 161 16.85 22.33 37.88
N ARG A 162 16.74 22.90 36.68
CA ARG A 162 15.52 22.84 35.85
C ARG A 162 15.32 21.50 35.12
N ASN A 163 16.29 20.59 35.19
CA ASN A 163 16.23 19.26 34.56
C ASN A 163 15.83 18.12 35.53
N LYS A 164 15.52 18.41 36.81
CA LYS A 164 15.26 17.37 37.84
C LYS A 164 13.80 16.89 37.92
N THR A 165 12.89 17.27 37.01
CA THR A 165 11.45 16.96 37.13
C THR A 165 10.99 15.64 36.50
N VAL A 166 11.85 14.65 36.20
CA VAL A 166 11.39 13.38 35.56
C VAL A 166 11.88 12.07 36.18
N LEU A 167 12.73 12.03 37.22
CA LEU A 167 13.03 10.75 37.87
C LEU A 167 13.07 10.87 39.41
N SER A 168 12.04 10.31 40.04
CA SER A 168 11.96 10.13 41.48
C SER A 168 12.66 8.85 41.92
N GLN A 169 13.36 8.95 43.05
CA GLN A 169 13.82 7.88 43.95
C GLN A 169 14.99 7.01 43.49
N VAL A 170 16.22 7.41 43.81
CA VAL A 170 17.22 6.66 44.61
C VAL A 170 18.24 7.68 45.12
N GLU A 171 18.47 7.72 46.44
CA GLU A 171 19.55 8.48 47.08
C GLU A 171 20.87 7.72 46.91
N LEU A 172 21.80 8.25 46.10
CA LEU A 172 23.24 7.96 46.18
C LEU A 172 24.03 9.04 45.42
N ASP A 173 24.96 9.70 46.14
CA ASP A 173 25.97 10.70 45.72
C ASP A 173 25.86 11.35 44.32
N ASP A 174 25.36 12.59 44.31
CA ASP A 174 24.80 13.29 43.14
C ASP A 174 25.76 14.34 42.51
N SER A 175 27.08 14.14 42.58
CA SER A 175 28.08 15.05 41.94
C SER A 175 28.88 14.43 40.78
N LEU A 176 28.66 13.15 40.45
CA LEU A 176 29.36 12.45 39.35
C LEU A 176 28.43 11.84 38.28
N VAL A 177 27.10 11.92 38.46
CA VAL A 177 26.12 11.24 37.59
C VAL A 177 25.79 12.02 36.30
N ALA A 178 26.26 13.25 36.13
CA ALA A 178 25.96 14.09 34.96
C ALA A 178 26.73 13.71 33.67
N VAL A 179 27.65 12.73 33.73
CA VAL A 179 28.44 12.25 32.57
C VAL A 179 28.47 10.72 32.55
N ALA A 180 27.31 10.07 32.59
CA ALA A 180 27.27 8.62 32.41
C ALA A 180 27.82 8.25 31.01
N PRO A 181 28.82 7.36 30.90
CA PRO A 181 29.30 6.88 29.61
C PRO A 181 28.15 6.19 28.87
N ILE A 182 28.07 6.41 27.56
CA ILE A 182 27.16 5.67 26.69
C ILE A 182 27.44 4.19 26.93
N GLN A 183 26.48 3.44 27.50
CA GLN A 183 26.60 1.99 27.58
C GLN A 183 26.61 1.46 26.13
N SER A 184 27.60 0.65 25.76
CA SER A 184 27.80 0.10 24.40
C SER A 184 26.52 -0.49 23.79
N ASN A 185 25.66 -1.10 24.62
CA ASN A 185 24.36 -1.67 24.23
C ASN A 185 23.31 -0.65 23.73
N SER A 186 23.58 0.66 23.83
CA SER A 186 22.65 1.72 23.42
C SER A 186 22.93 2.32 22.04
N ILE A 187 24.01 1.91 21.37
CA ILE A 187 24.37 2.40 20.03
C ILE A 187 23.49 1.68 19.00
N PRO A 188 22.73 2.40 18.15
CA PRO A 188 21.94 1.77 17.10
C PRO A 188 22.84 1.15 16.04
N LYS A 189 22.49 -0.03 15.54
CA LYS A 189 23.23 -0.70 14.45
C LYS A 189 22.97 -0.03 13.10
N TYR A 190 23.96 -0.08 12.21
CA TYR A 190 23.80 0.43 10.84
C TYR A 190 23.14 -0.65 9.97
N ARG A 191 21.82 -0.55 9.81
CA ARG A 191 21.00 -1.52 9.07
C ARG A 191 19.81 -0.84 8.38
N GLN A 192 19.43 -1.35 7.21
CA GLN A 192 18.10 -1.10 6.64
C GLN A 192 17.07 -1.92 7.41
N GLU A 193 16.33 -1.27 8.30
CA GLU A 193 15.29 -1.91 9.08
C GLU A 193 13.94 -1.71 8.39
N SER A 194 13.10 -2.74 8.44
CA SER A 194 11.67 -2.50 8.22
C SER A 194 11.18 -1.58 9.35
N PRO A 195 10.22 -0.68 9.08
CA PRO A 195 9.70 0.22 10.10
C PRO A 195 9.25 -0.60 11.33
N LYS A 196 9.93 -0.44 12.46
CA LYS A 196 9.57 -1.14 13.70
C LYS A 196 8.22 -0.64 14.16
N THR A 197 7.22 -1.51 14.15
CA THR A 197 5.95 -1.25 14.80
C THR A 197 6.06 -1.60 16.28
N PRO A 198 5.43 -0.82 17.18
CA PRO A 198 5.37 -1.18 18.58
C PRO A 198 4.66 -2.54 18.77
N PRO A 199 4.97 -3.31 19.82
CA PRO A 199 4.59 -4.72 19.96
C PRO A 199 3.07 -4.98 20.04
N HIS A 200 2.27 -3.94 20.26
CA HIS A 200 0.80 -4.01 20.33
C HIS A 200 0.11 -3.38 19.13
N VAL A 201 0.83 -3.08 18.04
CA VAL A 201 0.25 -2.50 16.82
C VAL A 201 0.34 -3.50 15.66
N VAL A 202 -0.83 -3.81 15.10
CA VAL A 202 -1.00 -4.72 13.97
C VAL A 202 -0.93 -3.95 12.66
N LEU A 203 -0.16 -4.45 11.70
CA LEU A 203 -0.06 -3.86 10.37
C LEU A 203 -1.33 -4.16 9.56
N HIS A 204 -1.90 -3.14 8.90
CA HIS A 204 -3.12 -3.27 8.10
C HIS A 204 -3.00 -4.26 6.93
N TYR A 205 -1.81 -4.46 6.38
CA TYR A 205 -1.55 -5.39 5.25
C TYR A 205 -1.10 -6.78 5.70
N LEU A 206 -1.09 -7.07 7.01
CA LEU A 206 -0.72 -8.39 7.49
C LEU A 206 -1.76 -9.42 7.03
N THR A 207 -1.32 -10.65 6.72
CA THR A 207 -2.21 -11.74 6.30
C THR A 207 -3.28 -12.03 7.34
N PHE A 208 -2.91 -12.04 8.63
CA PHE A 208 -3.84 -12.15 9.75
C PHE A 208 -4.93 -11.07 9.70
N LYS A 209 -4.56 -9.79 9.55
CA LYS A 209 -5.53 -8.69 9.51
C LYS A 209 -6.44 -8.78 8.29
N THR A 210 -5.89 -9.20 7.15
CA THR A 210 -6.66 -9.41 5.92
C THR A 210 -7.68 -10.55 6.09
N ALA A 211 -7.27 -11.66 6.70
CA ALA A 211 -8.18 -12.78 7.00
C ALA A 211 -9.26 -12.37 8.01
N TRP A 212 -8.90 -11.60 9.03
CA TRP A 212 -9.85 -11.04 10.00
C TRP A 212 -10.89 -10.13 9.32
N ASP A 213 -10.46 -9.25 8.42
CA ASP A 213 -11.37 -8.39 7.66
C ASP A 213 -12.38 -9.18 6.81
N TRP A 214 -11.97 -10.32 6.26
CA TRP A 214 -12.88 -11.23 5.57
C TRP A 214 -13.91 -11.88 6.50
N ILE A 215 -13.49 -12.27 7.71
CA ILE A 215 -14.41 -12.80 8.73
C ILE A 215 -15.44 -11.73 9.11
N ILE A 216 -15.00 -10.49 9.37
CA ILE A 216 -15.89 -9.37 9.69
C ILE A 216 -16.84 -9.05 8.53
N PHE A 217 -16.36 -9.12 7.29
CA PHE A 217 -17.19 -8.95 6.10
C PHE A 217 -18.30 -10.01 6.01
N LEU A 218 -17.96 -11.29 6.17
CA LEU A 218 -18.92 -12.40 6.15
C LEU A 218 -19.94 -12.29 7.30
N LEU A 219 -19.48 -11.98 8.51
CA LEU A 219 -20.36 -11.76 9.66
C LEU A 219 -21.27 -10.55 9.47
N THR A 220 -20.80 -9.49 8.82
CA THR A 220 -21.64 -8.33 8.47
C THR A 220 -22.74 -8.76 7.51
N GLY A 221 -22.41 -9.53 6.46
CA GLY A 221 -23.40 -10.11 5.55
C GLY A 221 -24.45 -10.98 6.25
N TYR A 222 -24.01 -11.85 7.17
CA TYR A 222 -24.90 -12.65 8.02
C TYR A 222 -25.86 -11.78 8.83
N THR A 223 -25.36 -10.75 9.52
CA THR A 223 -26.20 -9.86 10.34
C THR A 223 -27.23 -9.10 9.51
N CYS A 224 -26.88 -8.71 8.28
CA CYS A 224 -27.80 -7.99 7.39
C CYS A 224 -29.00 -8.83 6.94
N ILE A 225 -28.87 -10.16 6.95
CA ILE A 225 -29.96 -11.10 6.63
C ILE A 225 -30.74 -11.43 7.90
N ILE A 226 -30.05 -11.76 8.98
CA ILE A 226 -30.71 -12.27 10.18
C ILE A 226 -31.45 -11.19 10.98
N ILE A 227 -30.91 -9.97 11.09
CA ILE A 227 -31.53 -8.93 11.93
C ILE A 227 -32.92 -8.53 11.41
N PRO A 228 -33.12 -8.16 10.12
CA PRO A 228 -34.44 -7.81 9.62
C PRO A 228 -35.42 -8.98 9.70
N TYR A 229 -34.94 -10.20 9.45
CA TYR A 229 -35.74 -11.42 9.63
C TYR A 229 -36.20 -11.59 11.09
N SER A 230 -35.29 -11.47 12.05
CA SER A 230 -35.59 -11.58 13.48
C SER A 230 -36.57 -10.49 13.95
N VAL A 231 -36.41 -9.25 13.48
CA VAL A 231 -37.31 -8.14 13.82
C VAL A 231 -38.71 -8.34 13.23
N ALA A 232 -38.78 -8.86 12.00
CA ALA A 232 -40.05 -9.08 11.31
C ALA A 232 -40.77 -10.35 11.79
N PHE A 233 -40.11 -11.51 11.77
CA PHE A 233 -40.70 -12.83 11.99
C PHE A 233 -40.44 -13.40 13.39
N GLY A 234 -39.52 -12.83 14.17
CA GLY A 234 -38.95 -13.46 15.38
C GLY A 234 -39.72 -13.26 16.69
N HIS A 235 -41.03 -12.98 16.67
CA HIS A 235 -41.80 -12.79 17.91
C HIS A 235 -42.06 -14.10 18.69
N ASP A 236 -42.08 -15.28 18.04
CA ASP A 236 -42.57 -16.51 18.71
C ASP A 236 -41.72 -17.80 18.55
N THR A 237 -40.64 -17.83 17.73
CA THR A 237 -39.97 -19.12 17.40
C THR A 237 -38.44 -19.18 17.53
N LEU A 238 -37.72 -18.06 17.39
CA LEU A 238 -36.25 -18.05 17.40
C LEU A 238 -35.63 -17.91 18.80
N SER A 239 -36.41 -17.45 19.78
CA SER A 239 -35.96 -17.22 21.15
C SER A 239 -35.88 -18.49 22.01
N GLU A 240 -36.52 -19.59 21.59
CA GLU A 240 -36.50 -20.87 22.33
C GLU A 240 -35.33 -21.79 21.92
N GLU A 241 -34.70 -21.55 20.77
CA GLU A 241 -33.54 -22.31 20.28
C GLU A 241 -32.24 -21.75 20.89
N SER A 242 -31.69 -22.45 21.89
CA SER A 242 -30.41 -22.11 22.58
C SER A 242 -29.25 -21.80 21.61
N ILE A 243 -29.25 -22.43 20.43
CA ILE A 243 -28.19 -22.28 19.42
C ILE A 243 -28.22 -20.89 18.78
N TYR A 244 -29.39 -20.37 18.41
CA TYR A 244 -29.49 -19.05 17.76
C TYR A 244 -29.02 -17.94 18.70
N PHE A 245 -29.48 -18.00 19.95
CA PHE A 245 -29.06 -17.07 21.01
C PHE A 245 -27.54 -17.12 21.23
N ALA A 246 -26.95 -18.32 21.28
CA ALA A 246 -25.50 -18.49 21.41
C ALA A 246 -24.73 -17.88 20.22
N VAL A 247 -25.19 -18.11 18.99
CA VAL A 247 -24.56 -17.57 17.78
C VAL A 247 -24.60 -16.03 17.76
N GLU A 248 -25.74 -15.42 18.08
CA GLU A 248 -25.87 -13.96 18.17
C GLU A 248 -24.86 -13.35 19.16
N HIS A 249 -24.70 -13.96 20.34
CA HIS A 249 -23.72 -13.51 21.32
C HIS A 249 -22.26 -13.69 20.89
N ILE A 250 -21.94 -14.81 20.23
CA ILE A 250 -20.60 -15.02 19.65
C ILE A 250 -20.29 -13.94 18.62
N VAL A 251 -21.24 -13.63 17.74
CA VAL A 251 -21.10 -12.59 16.72
C VAL A 251 -20.85 -11.23 17.36
N ASP A 252 -21.61 -10.85 18.39
CA ASP A 252 -21.42 -9.60 19.12
C ASP A 252 -20.02 -9.51 19.78
N ILE A 253 -19.53 -10.61 20.37
CA ILE A 253 -18.16 -10.68 20.94
C ILE A 253 -17.11 -10.45 19.85
N ILE A 254 -17.26 -11.08 18.68
CA ILE A 254 -16.31 -10.89 17.56
C ILE A 254 -16.29 -9.43 17.10
N PHE A 255 -17.44 -8.77 16.99
CA PHE A 255 -17.51 -7.34 16.63
C PHE A 255 -16.90 -6.43 17.71
N PHE A 256 -16.98 -6.80 18.98
CA PHE A 256 -16.30 -6.10 20.07
C PHE A 256 -14.78 -6.27 19.98
N ILE A 257 -14.29 -7.48 19.71
CA ILE A 257 -12.87 -7.74 19.45
C ILE A 257 -12.38 -6.90 18.25
N ASP A 258 -13.19 -6.76 17.19
CA ASP A 258 -12.84 -5.93 16.03
C ASP A 258 -12.62 -4.45 16.42
N ILE A 259 -13.45 -3.90 17.31
CA ILE A 259 -13.26 -2.54 17.82
C ILE A 259 -11.91 -2.42 18.51
N VAL A 260 -11.56 -3.38 19.38
CA VAL A 260 -10.27 -3.40 20.07
C VAL A 260 -9.12 -3.52 19.07
N LEU A 261 -9.24 -4.36 18.04
CA LEU A 261 -8.22 -4.49 16.99
C LEU A 261 -8.07 -3.21 16.16
N ASN A 262 -9.16 -2.49 15.86
CA ASN A 262 -9.10 -1.23 15.12
C ASN A 262 -8.36 -0.13 15.89
N PHE A 263 -8.43 -0.12 17.23
CA PHE A 263 -7.59 0.75 18.08
C PHE A 263 -6.09 0.45 18.02
N HIS A 264 -5.72 -0.72 17.50
CA HIS A 264 -4.35 -1.23 17.43
C HIS A 264 -3.88 -1.46 16.00
N THR A 265 -4.67 -1.12 14.97
CA THR A 265 -4.29 -1.34 13.56
C THR A 265 -3.70 -0.07 12.95
N THR A 266 -2.62 -0.19 12.19
CA THR A 266 -2.03 0.94 11.45
C THR A 266 -2.97 1.49 10.38
N PHE A 267 -2.79 2.75 9.99
CA PHE A 267 -3.51 3.35 8.87
C PHE A 267 -2.56 4.11 7.95
N VAL A 268 -3.02 4.40 6.73
CA VAL A 268 -2.26 5.16 5.73
C VAL A 268 -2.71 6.60 5.76
N GLY A 269 -1.78 7.52 6.00
CA GLY A 269 -2.04 8.96 6.03
C GLY A 269 -2.24 9.55 4.63
N SER A 270 -2.60 10.82 4.56
CA SER A 270 -2.75 11.58 3.30
C SER A 270 -1.47 11.65 2.48
N SER A 271 -0.30 11.58 3.12
CA SER A 271 1.02 11.51 2.48
C SER A 271 1.36 10.13 1.91
N GLY A 272 0.51 9.12 2.10
CA GLY A 272 0.77 7.74 1.68
C GLY A 272 1.74 6.98 2.59
N ALA A 273 2.22 7.60 3.69
CA ALA A 273 3.03 6.93 4.70
C ALA A 273 2.17 6.08 5.65
N VAL A 274 2.73 4.97 6.12
CA VAL A 274 2.10 4.12 7.14
C VAL A 274 2.34 4.72 8.52
N ILE A 275 1.27 5.03 9.22
CA ILE A 275 1.31 5.58 10.57
C ILE A 275 1.21 4.43 11.59
N SER A 276 2.21 4.29 12.44
CA SER A 276 2.33 3.24 13.46
C SER A 276 2.25 3.75 14.91
N ASP A 277 2.15 5.06 15.12
CA ASP A 277 2.04 5.66 16.47
C ASP A 277 0.67 5.32 17.10
N PRO A 278 0.63 4.61 18.25
CA PRO A 278 -0.61 4.19 18.88
C PRO A 278 -1.50 5.36 19.32
N VAL A 279 -0.93 6.50 19.72
CA VAL A 279 -1.73 7.66 20.14
C VAL A 279 -2.48 8.23 18.93
N LEU A 280 -1.77 8.38 17.83
CA LEU A 280 -2.33 8.91 16.59
C LEU A 280 -3.37 7.96 15.97
N ILE A 281 -3.13 6.64 16.00
CA ILE A 281 -4.10 5.62 15.58
C ILE A 281 -5.41 5.76 16.37
N ARG A 282 -5.31 5.81 17.71
CA ARG A 282 -6.49 5.88 18.60
C ARG A 282 -7.28 7.18 18.39
N LEU A 283 -6.60 8.33 18.30
CA LEU A 283 -7.25 9.62 18.06
C LEU A 283 -7.96 9.67 16.70
N ASN A 284 -7.32 9.14 15.66
CA ASN A 284 -7.93 9.07 14.33
C ASN A 284 -9.18 8.18 14.33
N TYR A 285 -9.13 7.03 15.00
CA TYR A 285 -10.28 6.12 15.10
C TYR A 285 -11.43 6.72 15.94
N LEU A 286 -11.13 7.37 17.08
CA LEU A 286 -12.11 8.05 17.93
C LEU A 286 -12.85 9.19 17.20
N LYS A 287 -12.11 9.98 16.40
CA LYS A 287 -12.69 11.10 15.63
C LYS A 287 -13.57 10.63 14.47
N GLY A 288 -13.32 9.44 13.95
CA GLY A 288 -14.02 8.88 12.79
C GLY A 288 -15.06 7.84 13.15
N TRP A 289 -14.68 6.57 12.96
CA TRP A 289 -15.62 5.45 12.90
C TRP A 289 -16.00 4.83 14.25
N PHE A 290 -15.31 5.19 15.33
CA PHE A 290 -15.53 4.58 16.64
C PHE A 290 -16.99 4.66 17.11
N ILE A 291 -17.64 5.81 16.98
CA ILE A 291 -19.03 5.99 17.47
C ILE A 291 -19.99 5.06 16.74
N VAL A 292 -19.85 4.95 15.42
CA VAL A 292 -20.66 4.06 14.58
C VAL A 292 -20.42 2.60 14.98
N ASP A 293 -19.15 2.21 15.10
CA ASP A 293 -18.78 0.85 15.45
C ASP A 293 -19.25 0.47 16.86
N LEU A 294 -19.17 1.39 17.83
CA LEU A 294 -19.65 1.21 19.20
C LEU A 294 -21.17 0.97 19.22
N ILE A 295 -21.97 1.88 18.66
CA ILE A 295 -23.44 1.77 18.62
C ILE A 295 -23.86 0.46 17.95
N SER A 296 -23.18 0.08 16.85
CA SER A 296 -23.49 -1.14 16.11
C SER A 296 -23.14 -2.45 16.85
N SER A 297 -22.31 -2.38 17.90
CA SER A 297 -21.83 -3.53 18.67
C SER A 297 -22.57 -3.75 20.00
N LEU A 298 -23.46 -2.84 20.38
CA LEU A 298 -24.16 -2.93 21.66
C LEU A 298 -25.16 -4.12 21.68
N PRO A 299 -25.15 -4.93 22.75
CA PRO A 299 -26.04 -6.09 22.88
C PRO A 299 -27.43 -5.66 23.37
N PHE A 300 -28.20 -4.95 22.53
CA PHE A 300 -29.53 -4.44 22.87
C PHE A 300 -30.55 -5.51 23.30
N GLY A 301 -30.34 -6.78 22.91
CA GLY A 301 -31.18 -7.90 23.36
C GLY A 301 -31.14 -8.16 24.86
N ILE A 302 -30.05 -7.77 25.55
CA ILE A 302 -29.92 -7.92 27.01
C ILE A 302 -30.87 -6.98 27.75
N LEU A 303 -31.17 -5.79 27.19
CA LEU A 303 -32.11 -4.83 27.79
C LEU A 303 -33.54 -5.38 27.89
N ALA A 304 -33.91 -6.29 26.98
CA ALA A 304 -35.22 -6.95 26.99
C ALA A 304 -35.37 -7.93 28.16
N VAL A 305 -34.28 -8.59 28.56
CA VAL A 305 -34.26 -9.56 29.68
C VAL A 305 -34.40 -8.87 31.03
N PHE A 306 -33.92 -7.63 31.14
CA PHE A 306 -33.93 -6.87 32.40
C PHE A 306 -35.16 -5.97 32.58
N SER A 307 -36.15 -6.00 31.68
CA SER A 307 -37.30 -5.10 31.73
C SER A 307 -38.62 -5.85 31.66
N ASP A 308 -39.45 -5.70 32.71
CA ASP A 308 -40.80 -6.25 32.78
C ASP A 308 -41.84 -5.44 31.97
N HIS A 309 -41.45 -4.28 31.41
CA HIS A 309 -42.36 -3.42 30.66
C HIS A 309 -42.42 -3.82 29.18
N THR A 310 -43.60 -4.25 28.73
CA THR A 310 -43.90 -4.65 27.33
C THR A 310 -43.52 -3.58 26.29
N THR A 311 -43.59 -2.30 26.66
CA THR A 311 -43.18 -1.17 25.79
C THR A 311 -41.66 -1.11 25.57
N LEU A 312 -40.87 -1.42 26.60
CA LEU A 312 -39.41 -1.47 26.52
C LEU A 312 -38.93 -2.71 25.78
N VAL A 313 -39.65 -3.83 25.88
CA VAL A 313 -39.39 -5.04 25.09
C VAL A 313 -39.58 -4.77 23.59
N ASN A 314 -40.66 -4.10 23.19
CA ASN A 314 -40.88 -3.73 21.78
C ASN A 314 -39.83 -2.73 21.26
N LEU A 315 -39.44 -1.76 22.09
CA LEU A 315 -38.38 -0.80 21.74
C LEU A 315 -37.02 -1.49 21.59
N SER A 316 -36.71 -2.47 22.44
CA SER A 316 -35.46 -3.23 22.39
C SER A 316 -35.30 -4.02 21.08
N SER A 317 -36.41 -4.54 20.54
CA SER A 317 -36.42 -5.25 19.25
C SER A 317 -36.13 -4.31 18.08
N ILE A 318 -36.65 -3.08 18.12
CA ILE A 318 -36.36 -2.05 17.10
C ILE A 318 -34.91 -1.58 17.21
N LEU A 319 -34.37 -1.42 18.43
CA LEU A 319 -32.98 -1.03 18.64
C LEU A 319 -31.97 -2.04 18.05
N LYS A 320 -32.35 -3.30 17.85
CA LYS A 320 -31.53 -4.28 17.10
C LYS A 320 -31.18 -3.80 15.69
N LEU A 321 -32.01 -2.97 15.05
CA LEU A 321 -31.72 -2.39 13.72
C LEU A 321 -30.47 -1.49 13.72
N ALA A 322 -30.06 -0.94 14.87
CA ALA A 322 -28.80 -0.19 14.98
C ALA A 322 -27.57 -1.05 14.60
N ARG A 323 -27.68 -2.38 14.68
CA ARG A 323 -26.64 -3.31 14.22
C ARG A 323 -26.45 -3.30 12.70
N LEU A 324 -27.43 -2.84 11.90
CA LEU A 324 -27.27 -2.65 10.45
C LEU A 324 -26.22 -1.58 10.12
N LEU A 325 -25.89 -0.69 11.06
CA LEU A 325 -24.77 0.25 10.91
C LEU A 325 -23.42 -0.46 10.69
N ARG A 326 -23.30 -1.77 10.98
CA ARG A 326 -22.14 -2.59 10.61
C ARG A 326 -21.85 -2.57 9.10
N LEU A 327 -22.86 -2.31 8.24
CA LEU A 327 -22.67 -2.12 6.80
C LEU A 327 -21.74 -0.96 6.45
N CYS A 328 -21.68 0.07 7.30
CA CYS A 328 -20.75 1.18 7.10
C CYS A 328 -19.29 0.70 7.10
N ARG A 329 -18.99 -0.45 7.72
CA ARG A 329 -17.66 -1.07 7.69
C ARG A 329 -17.27 -1.54 6.29
N VAL A 330 -18.23 -2.03 5.51
CA VAL A 330 -18.02 -2.45 4.11
C VAL A 330 -17.68 -1.23 3.25
N LEU A 331 -18.35 -0.09 3.48
CA LEU A 331 -18.07 1.16 2.76
C LEU A 331 -16.61 1.61 2.91
N ARG A 332 -15.98 1.37 4.07
CA ARG A 332 -14.56 1.70 4.32
C ARG A 332 -13.58 0.92 3.44
N LYS A 333 -14.00 -0.25 2.99
CA LYS A 333 -13.19 -1.20 2.20
C LYS A 333 -13.68 -1.29 0.76
N LEU A 334 -14.72 -0.53 0.40
CA LEU A 334 -15.36 -0.60 -0.90
C LEU A 334 -14.36 -0.33 -2.02
N ASP A 335 -13.50 0.68 -1.87
CA ASP A 335 -12.44 1.01 -2.84
C ASP A 335 -11.51 -0.18 -3.14
N GLN A 336 -11.22 -1.03 -2.15
CA GLN A 336 -10.39 -2.22 -2.33
C GLN A 336 -11.13 -3.32 -3.11
N TYR A 337 -12.44 -3.44 -2.92
CA TYR A 337 -13.26 -4.44 -3.60
C TYR A 337 -13.64 -4.02 -5.02
N LEU A 338 -13.78 -2.71 -5.27
CA LEU A 338 -14.08 -2.13 -6.59
C LEU A 338 -12.91 -2.22 -7.58
N GLU A 339 -11.70 -2.64 -7.16
CA GLU A 339 -10.57 -2.85 -8.06
C GLU A 339 -10.82 -4.03 -9.03
N TYR A 340 -11.62 -5.01 -8.61
CA TYR A 340 -11.87 -6.23 -9.39
C TYR A 340 -13.28 -6.25 -9.98
N VAL A 341 -13.36 -6.22 -11.30
CA VAL A 341 -14.59 -6.24 -12.10
C VAL A 341 -15.57 -7.36 -11.69
N ALA A 342 -15.08 -8.59 -11.49
CA ALA A 342 -15.93 -9.72 -11.08
C ALA A 342 -16.47 -9.57 -9.64
N SER A 343 -15.69 -8.97 -8.75
CA SER A 343 -16.09 -8.70 -7.37
C SER A 343 -17.21 -7.64 -7.31
N ILE A 344 -17.16 -6.63 -8.18
CA ILE A 344 -18.23 -5.61 -8.31
C ILE A 344 -19.57 -6.30 -8.63
N LEU A 345 -19.58 -7.18 -9.64
CA LEU A 345 -20.80 -7.87 -10.04
C LEU A 345 -21.36 -8.74 -8.91
N LEU A 346 -20.50 -9.50 -8.23
CA LEU A 346 -20.91 -10.36 -7.13
C LEU A 346 -21.49 -9.56 -5.95
N ILE A 347 -20.84 -8.43 -5.59
CA ILE A 347 -21.31 -7.54 -4.53
C ILE A 347 -22.65 -6.91 -4.91
N MET A 348 -22.80 -6.42 -6.15
CA MET A 348 -24.05 -5.83 -6.63
C MET A 348 -25.20 -6.85 -6.62
N LEU A 349 -24.94 -8.09 -7.05
CA LEU A 349 -25.93 -9.17 -7.00
C LEU A 349 -26.33 -9.51 -5.55
N PHE A 350 -25.35 -9.60 -4.65
CA PHE A 350 -25.62 -9.81 -3.23
C PHE A 350 -26.45 -8.66 -2.62
N CYS A 351 -26.10 -7.39 -2.91
CA CYS A 351 -26.87 -6.23 -2.49
C CYS A 351 -28.30 -6.22 -3.03
N PHE A 352 -28.50 -6.68 -4.27
CA PHE A 352 -29.84 -6.80 -4.87
C PHE A 352 -30.71 -7.84 -4.14
N ILE A 353 -30.15 -9.01 -3.86
CA ILE A 353 -30.84 -10.07 -3.09
C ILE A 353 -31.11 -9.59 -1.65
N LEU A 354 -30.15 -8.89 -1.04
CA LEU A 354 -30.29 -8.33 0.30
C LEU A 354 -31.40 -7.27 0.35
N LEU A 355 -31.48 -6.40 -0.66
CA LEU A 355 -32.57 -5.43 -0.79
C LEU A 355 -33.92 -6.15 -0.91
N ALA A 356 -34.04 -7.15 -1.77
CA ALA A 356 -35.25 -7.95 -1.92
C ALA A 356 -35.70 -8.55 -0.58
N HIS A 357 -34.74 -9.07 0.20
CA HIS A 357 -34.96 -9.60 1.53
C HIS A 357 -35.46 -8.53 2.51
N TRP A 358 -34.85 -7.34 2.56
CA TRP A 358 -35.30 -6.26 3.44
C TRP A 358 -36.71 -5.77 3.10
N LEU A 359 -36.99 -5.59 1.81
CA LEU A 359 -38.32 -5.21 1.36
C LEU A 359 -39.34 -6.31 1.69
N ALA A 360 -38.95 -7.60 1.64
CA ALA A 360 -39.82 -8.71 2.02
C ALA A 360 -40.16 -8.69 3.52
N CYS A 361 -39.20 -8.39 4.38
CA CYS A 361 -39.44 -8.18 5.80
C CYS A 361 -40.41 -7.01 6.05
N VAL A 362 -40.25 -5.90 5.32
CA VAL A 362 -41.17 -4.76 5.39
C VAL A 362 -42.57 -5.15 4.90
N TRP A 363 -42.67 -5.86 3.78
CA TRP A 363 -43.94 -6.35 3.22
C TRP A 363 -44.72 -7.23 4.20
N TYR A 364 -44.00 -8.13 4.88
CA TYR A 364 -44.56 -8.96 5.94
C TYR A 364 -45.06 -8.13 7.12
N LEU A 365 -44.26 -7.18 7.61
CA LEU A 365 -44.65 -6.29 8.71
C LEU A 365 -45.95 -5.52 8.42
N ILE A 366 -46.13 -5.07 7.18
CA ILE A 366 -47.36 -4.36 6.75
C ILE A 366 -48.55 -5.32 6.74
N GLY A 367 -48.39 -6.53 6.20
CA GLY A 367 -49.47 -7.53 6.21
C GLY A 367 -49.91 -7.88 7.63
N MET A 368 -48.96 -8.01 8.56
CA MET A 368 -49.25 -8.27 9.98
C MET A 368 -49.88 -7.06 10.67
N HIS A 369 -49.54 -5.83 10.28
CA HIS A 369 -50.19 -4.63 10.76
C HIS A 369 -51.65 -4.56 10.29
N ASP A 370 -51.91 -4.78 9.01
CA ASP A 370 -53.25 -4.81 8.44
C ASP A 370 -54.11 -5.92 9.10
N LEU A 371 -53.51 -7.07 9.44
CA LEU A 371 -54.17 -8.14 10.19
C LEU A 371 -54.56 -7.71 11.61
N LYS A 372 -53.69 -6.99 12.33
CA LYS A 372 -53.96 -6.45 13.67
C LYS A 372 -55.07 -5.41 13.67
N ASP A 373 -55.14 -4.60 12.61
CA ASP A 373 -56.20 -3.60 12.39
C ASP A 373 -57.52 -4.22 11.89
N LYS A 374 -57.61 -5.55 11.81
CA LYS A 374 -58.79 -6.31 11.36
C LYS A 374 -59.20 -6.00 9.92
N ILE A 375 -58.21 -5.76 9.05
CA ILE A 375 -58.43 -5.52 7.62
C ILE A 375 -58.45 -6.88 6.89
N TYR A 376 -59.65 -7.36 6.53
CA TYR A 376 -59.84 -8.70 5.95
C TYR A 376 -59.67 -8.80 4.42
N HIS A 377 -58.95 -7.86 3.81
CA HIS A 377 -58.70 -7.85 2.36
C HIS A 377 -57.22 -7.58 2.01
N GLY A 378 -56.31 -7.71 2.97
CA GLY A 378 -54.87 -7.63 2.73
C GLY A 378 -54.30 -8.90 2.08
N TRP A 379 -53.03 -8.84 1.67
CA TRP A 379 -52.38 -9.91 0.92
C TRP A 379 -52.25 -11.22 1.71
N ILE A 380 -52.08 -11.17 3.04
CA ILE A 380 -52.01 -12.37 3.90
C ILE A 380 -53.35 -13.10 3.90
N ILE A 381 -54.46 -12.37 3.99
CA ILE A 381 -55.81 -12.96 3.96
C ILE A 381 -56.10 -13.58 2.59
N HIS A 382 -55.64 -12.94 1.51
CA HIS A 382 -55.73 -13.52 0.17
C HIS A 382 -54.97 -14.85 0.08
N LEU A 383 -53.74 -14.90 0.62
CA LEU A 383 -52.94 -16.14 0.69
C LEU A 383 -53.64 -17.21 1.56
N MET A 384 -54.25 -16.83 2.68
CA MET A 384 -55.01 -17.74 3.54
C MET A 384 -56.23 -18.33 2.81
N ASN A 385 -56.93 -17.52 2.03
CA ASN A 385 -58.05 -18.00 1.20
C ASN A 385 -57.60 -19.00 0.12
N GLU A 386 -56.43 -18.79 -0.49
CA GLU A 386 -55.87 -19.72 -1.48
C GLU A 386 -55.45 -21.06 -0.85
N THR A 387 -54.89 -21.01 0.36
CA THR A 387 -54.35 -22.20 1.05
C THR A 387 -55.38 -22.99 1.84
N THR A 388 -56.34 -22.32 2.48
CA THR A 388 -57.35 -22.95 3.38
C THR A 388 -58.79 -22.85 2.87
N GLY A 389 -59.01 -22.18 1.74
CA GLY A 389 -60.32 -21.87 1.18
C GLY A 389 -60.93 -20.56 1.74
N PRO A 390 -61.92 -19.96 1.05
CA PRO A 390 -62.55 -18.72 1.48
C PRO A 390 -63.36 -18.93 2.77
N LYS A 391 -63.08 -18.12 3.80
CA LYS A 391 -63.78 -18.16 5.11
C LYS A 391 -64.27 -16.79 5.55
N ASN A 392 -65.20 -16.78 6.50
CA ASN A 392 -65.64 -15.53 7.13
C ASN A 392 -64.68 -15.13 8.27
N TRP A 393 -63.68 -14.32 7.93
CA TRP A 393 -62.59 -13.92 8.83
C TRP A 393 -63.03 -13.02 10.00
N SER A 394 -64.25 -12.48 9.99
CA SER A 394 -64.76 -11.66 11.10
C SER A 394 -65.00 -12.46 12.39
N ASN A 395 -65.33 -13.75 12.27
CA ASN A 395 -65.74 -14.61 13.39
C ASN A 395 -64.76 -15.76 13.67
N THR A 396 -63.63 -15.80 12.95
CA THR A 396 -62.67 -16.92 12.99
C THR A 396 -61.38 -16.51 13.70
N SER A 397 -60.81 -17.41 14.49
CA SER A 397 -59.47 -17.29 15.08
C SER A 397 -58.41 -17.16 13.97
N LEU A 398 -57.88 -15.96 13.75
CA LEU A 398 -56.87 -15.69 12.70
C LEU A 398 -55.56 -16.48 12.91
N GLU A 399 -55.17 -16.69 14.17
CA GLU A 399 -53.92 -17.36 14.55
C GLU A 399 -53.91 -18.86 14.18
N GLU A 400 -55.07 -19.52 14.16
CA GLU A 400 -55.19 -20.96 13.88
C GLU A 400 -54.98 -21.30 12.39
N TYR A 401 -55.29 -20.35 11.52
CA TYR A 401 -55.23 -20.54 10.05
C TYR A 401 -54.06 -19.82 9.40
N LEU A 402 -53.17 -19.21 10.18
CA LEU A 402 -52.03 -18.49 9.66
C LEU A 402 -51.05 -19.49 8.99
N PRO A 403 -50.61 -19.24 7.74
CA PRO A 403 -49.65 -20.12 7.07
C PRO A 403 -48.33 -20.21 7.82
N SER A 404 -47.55 -21.26 7.55
CA SER A 404 -46.22 -21.41 8.17
C SER A 404 -45.33 -20.20 7.92
N GLN A 405 -44.47 -19.87 8.87
CA GLN A 405 -43.53 -18.74 8.75
C GLN A 405 -42.66 -18.84 7.49
N SER A 406 -42.26 -20.05 7.10
CA SER A 406 -41.50 -20.30 5.86
C SER A 406 -42.30 -19.93 4.62
N MET A 407 -43.60 -20.27 4.57
CA MET A 407 -44.47 -19.90 3.46
C MET A 407 -44.68 -18.39 3.38
N LEU A 408 -44.90 -17.73 4.52
CA LEU A 408 -45.08 -16.27 4.59
C LEU A 408 -43.82 -15.52 4.14
N TYR A 409 -42.65 -15.97 4.58
CA TYR A 409 -41.37 -15.42 4.15
C TYR A 409 -41.14 -15.61 2.65
N MET A 410 -41.28 -16.85 2.14
CA MET A 410 -41.06 -17.16 0.73
C MET A 410 -42.03 -16.40 -0.18
N THR A 411 -43.29 -16.26 0.23
CA THR A 411 -44.31 -15.50 -0.52
C THR A 411 -44.00 -14.01 -0.53
N SER A 412 -43.57 -13.45 0.60
CA SER A 412 -43.14 -12.05 0.70
C SER A 412 -41.92 -11.78 -0.16
N PHE A 413 -40.91 -12.66 -0.11
CA PHE A 413 -39.69 -12.56 -0.91
C PHE A 413 -39.96 -12.71 -2.41
N TYR A 414 -40.84 -13.65 -2.78
CA TYR A 414 -41.31 -13.81 -4.16
C TYR A 414 -42.00 -12.54 -4.68
N PHE A 415 -42.90 -11.97 -3.89
CA PHE A 415 -43.58 -10.73 -4.26
C PHE A 415 -42.57 -9.60 -4.47
N THR A 416 -41.70 -9.33 -3.49
CA THR A 416 -40.74 -8.23 -3.61
C THR A 416 -39.77 -8.43 -4.75
N LEU A 417 -39.26 -9.65 -4.96
CA LEU A 417 -38.41 -9.97 -6.09
C LEU A 417 -39.13 -9.71 -7.42
N SER A 418 -40.41 -10.12 -7.55
CA SER A 418 -41.21 -9.88 -8.75
C SER A 418 -41.44 -8.39 -9.05
N VAL A 419 -41.58 -7.57 -8.00
CA VAL A 419 -41.77 -6.12 -8.09
C VAL A 419 -40.47 -5.42 -8.49
N ILE A 420 -39.36 -5.69 -7.80
CA ILE A 420 -38.08 -5.01 -8.07
C ILE A 420 -37.43 -5.47 -9.39
N THR A 421 -37.77 -6.66 -9.89
CA THR A 421 -37.36 -7.14 -11.22
C THR A 421 -38.30 -6.71 -12.34
N SER A 422 -39.37 -5.94 -12.02
CA SER A 422 -40.40 -5.47 -12.96
C SER A 422 -41.20 -6.58 -13.68
N ILE A 423 -41.20 -7.81 -13.16
CA ILE A 423 -41.97 -8.94 -13.75
C ILE A 423 -43.45 -8.84 -13.36
N GLY A 424 -43.74 -8.66 -12.08
CA GLY A 424 -45.11 -8.46 -11.58
C GLY A 424 -46.12 -9.56 -11.94
N PHE A 425 -45.87 -10.81 -11.56
CA PHE A 425 -46.73 -11.97 -11.91
C PHE A 425 -48.20 -11.84 -11.50
N GLY A 426 -48.50 -11.11 -10.43
CA GLY A 426 -49.88 -10.83 -9.98
C GLY A 426 -50.51 -11.84 -9.03
N ASN A 427 -49.83 -12.97 -8.72
CA ASN A 427 -50.34 -13.95 -7.74
C ASN A 427 -50.44 -13.37 -6.31
N VAL A 428 -49.52 -12.46 -5.97
CA VAL A 428 -49.57 -11.65 -4.75
C VAL A 428 -49.59 -10.20 -5.19
N ALA A 429 -50.56 -9.43 -4.71
CA ALA A 429 -50.76 -8.05 -5.10
C ALA A 429 -51.20 -7.18 -3.92
N ALA A 430 -50.95 -5.88 -4.04
CA ALA A 430 -51.38 -4.88 -3.09
C ALA A 430 -52.87 -4.57 -3.25
N ASN A 431 -53.64 -4.86 -2.21
CA ASN A 431 -55.08 -4.65 -2.16
C ASN A 431 -55.41 -3.41 -1.32
N THR A 432 -54.78 -3.26 -0.16
CA THR A 432 -55.00 -2.15 0.78
C THR A 432 -54.27 -0.87 0.33
N ILE A 433 -54.66 0.28 0.88
CA ILE A 433 -54.00 1.57 0.56
C ILE A 433 -52.56 1.57 1.06
N SER A 434 -52.31 1.04 2.27
CA SER A 434 -50.97 0.87 2.86
C SER A 434 -50.08 0.01 1.97
N GLU A 435 -50.57 -1.17 1.55
CA GLU A 435 -49.87 -2.07 0.63
C GLU A 435 -49.54 -1.40 -0.72
N LYS A 436 -50.48 -0.62 -1.28
CA LYS A 436 -50.30 0.06 -2.58
C LYS A 436 -49.24 1.15 -2.50
N VAL A 437 -49.25 1.98 -1.46
CA VAL A 437 -48.25 3.02 -1.24
C VAL A 437 -46.85 2.40 -1.14
N VAL A 438 -46.72 1.32 -0.37
CA VAL A 438 -45.43 0.64 -0.21
C VAL A 438 -44.98 -0.04 -1.50
N SER A 439 -45.91 -0.65 -2.24
CA SER A 439 -45.60 -1.25 -3.55
C SER A 439 -45.11 -0.21 -4.56
N ILE A 440 -45.67 1.00 -4.55
CA ILE A 440 -45.18 2.12 -5.39
C ILE A 440 -43.74 2.50 -5.00
N ILE A 441 -43.45 2.58 -3.70
CA ILE A 441 -42.09 2.83 -3.21
C ILE A 441 -41.13 1.71 -3.65
N PHE A 442 -41.55 0.44 -3.53
CA PHE A 442 -40.75 -0.71 -3.96
C PHE A 442 -40.47 -0.69 -5.46
N MET A 443 -41.46 -0.34 -6.28
CA MET A 443 -41.28 -0.19 -7.73
C MET A 443 -40.27 0.92 -8.07
N LEU A 444 -40.32 2.07 -7.39
CA LEU A 444 -39.38 3.18 -7.61
C LEU A 444 -37.94 2.81 -7.23
N ILE A 445 -37.75 2.21 -6.05
CA ILE A 445 -36.44 1.73 -5.59
C ILE A 445 -35.92 0.64 -6.53
N GLY A 446 -36.79 -0.33 -6.86
CA GLY A 446 -36.47 -1.44 -7.76
C GLY A 446 -36.03 -0.97 -9.13
N ALA A 447 -36.76 -0.04 -9.75
CA ALA A 447 -36.43 0.52 -11.06
C ALA A 447 -35.04 1.19 -11.07
N LEU A 448 -34.71 1.98 -10.04
CA LEU A 448 -33.41 2.64 -9.92
C LEU A 448 -32.28 1.63 -9.75
N VAL A 449 -32.43 0.68 -8.83
CA VAL A 449 -31.39 -0.33 -8.55
C VAL A 449 -31.19 -1.24 -9.75
N TYR A 450 -32.27 -1.72 -10.37
CA TYR A 450 -32.22 -2.55 -11.57
C TYR A 450 -31.49 -1.84 -12.71
N ALA A 451 -31.79 -0.56 -12.96
CA ALA A 451 -31.08 0.24 -13.96
C ALA A 451 -29.57 0.34 -13.67
N THR A 452 -29.17 0.53 -12.41
CA THR A 452 -27.74 0.59 -12.04
C THR A 452 -27.02 -0.75 -12.25
N ILE A 453 -27.67 -1.88 -11.94
CA ILE A 453 -27.10 -3.21 -12.15
C ILE A 453 -26.87 -3.44 -13.65
N PHE A 454 -27.87 -3.17 -14.48
CA PHE A 454 -27.74 -3.33 -15.94
C PHE A 454 -26.69 -2.36 -16.53
N GLY A 455 -26.63 -1.12 -16.05
CA GLY A 455 -25.60 -0.15 -16.47
C GLY A 455 -24.18 -0.62 -16.14
N ASN A 456 -23.98 -1.16 -14.94
CA ASN A 456 -22.69 -1.72 -14.52
C ASN A 456 -22.34 -2.98 -15.31
N VAL A 457 -23.28 -3.91 -15.52
CA VAL A 457 -23.07 -5.11 -16.34
C VAL A 457 -22.67 -4.74 -17.77
N ALA A 458 -23.35 -3.75 -18.37
CA ALA A 458 -23.00 -3.25 -19.70
C ALA A 458 -21.56 -2.67 -19.73
N THR A 459 -21.19 -1.88 -18.72
CA THR A 459 -19.84 -1.32 -18.58
C THR A 459 -18.78 -2.42 -18.44
N ILE A 460 -19.05 -3.44 -17.63
CA ILE A 460 -18.17 -4.60 -17.44
C ILE A 460 -17.97 -5.36 -18.76
N LEU A 461 -19.04 -5.59 -19.52
CA LEU A 461 -18.96 -6.24 -20.83
C LEU A 461 -18.14 -5.41 -21.83
N GLN A 462 -18.32 -4.08 -21.83
CA GLN A 462 -17.52 -3.18 -22.64
C GLN A 462 -16.04 -3.22 -22.28
N GLN A 463 -15.70 -3.18 -20.97
CA GLN A 463 -14.32 -3.25 -20.49
C GLN A 463 -13.66 -4.59 -20.82
N THR A 464 -14.36 -5.71 -20.60
CA THR A 464 -13.86 -7.07 -20.92
C THR A 464 -13.51 -7.20 -22.40
N HIS A 465 -14.26 -6.52 -23.26
CA HIS A 465 -14.02 -6.51 -24.71
C HIS A 465 -13.17 -5.34 -25.19
N ALA A 466 -12.69 -4.44 -24.33
CA ALA A 466 -11.99 -3.22 -24.72
C ALA A 466 -10.71 -3.50 -25.52
N THR A 467 -9.89 -4.45 -25.09
CA THR A 467 -8.65 -4.83 -25.81
C THR A 467 -8.95 -5.37 -27.21
N ARG A 468 -9.97 -6.24 -27.33
CA ARG A 468 -10.39 -6.78 -28.63
C ARG A 468 -11.03 -5.70 -29.50
N ALA A 469 -11.77 -4.77 -28.92
CA ALA A 469 -12.35 -3.62 -29.60
C ALA A 469 -11.24 -2.72 -30.18
N ARG A 470 -10.17 -2.45 -29.43
CA ARG A 470 -9.01 -1.68 -29.91
C ARG A 470 -8.33 -2.35 -31.10
N LEU A 471 -8.11 -3.67 -31.06
CA LEU A 471 -7.59 -4.41 -32.22
C LEU A 471 -8.51 -4.27 -33.45
N ARG A 472 -9.83 -4.45 -33.26
CA ARG A 472 -10.80 -4.32 -34.35
C ARG A 472 -10.79 -2.91 -34.95
N GLN A 473 -10.70 -1.88 -34.12
CA GLN A 473 -10.64 -0.49 -34.56
C GLN A 473 -9.36 -0.19 -35.34
N LEU A 474 -8.20 -0.63 -34.84
CA LEU A 474 -6.92 -0.51 -35.55
C LEU A 474 -6.99 -1.22 -36.92
N MET A 475 -7.47 -2.47 -36.93
CA MET A 475 -7.59 -3.27 -38.16
C MET A 475 -8.56 -2.63 -39.17
N SER A 476 -9.66 -2.04 -38.71
CA SER A 476 -10.56 -1.28 -39.59
C SER A 476 -9.83 -0.09 -40.22
N SER A 477 -9.12 0.69 -39.40
CA SER A 477 -8.39 1.87 -39.87
C SER A 477 -7.30 1.51 -40.88
N VAL A 478 -6.59 0.39 -40.66
CA VAL A 478 -5.59 -0.14 -41.59
C VAL A 478 -6.24 -0.55 -42.91
N LYS A 479 -7.36 -1.28 -42.88
CA LYS A 479 -8.09 -1.66 -44.10
C LYS A 479 -8.60 -0.46 -44.88
N ASP A 480 -9.12 0.54 -44.18
CA ASP A 480 -9.57 1.79 -44.79
C ASP A 480 -8.41 2.54 -45.44
N PHE A 481 -7.25 2.63 -44.77
CA PHE A 481 -6.02 3.20 -45.34
C PHE A 481 -5.57 2.48 -46.61
N LEU A 482 -5.48 1.14 -46.56
CA LEU A 482 -5.08 0.31 -47.71
C LEU A 482 -6.02 0.50 -48.90
N ARG A 483 -7.33 0.66 -48.64
CA ARG A 483 -8.35 0.89 -49.66
C ARG A 483 -8.28 2.29 -50.26
N ILE A 484 -8.12 3.32 -49.42
CA ILE A 484 -8.06 4.74 -49.85
C ILE A 484 -6.85 4.98 -50.76
N HIS A 485 -5.73 4.32 -50.47
CA HIS A 485 -4.49 4.45 -51.23
C HIS A 485 -4.30 3.41 -52.33
N GLU A 486 -5.33 2.60 -52.64
CA GLU A 486 -5.31 1.59 -53.70
C GLU A 486 -4.07 0.67 -53.64
N VAL A 487 -3.69 0.26 -52.42
CA VAL A 487 -2.49 -0.54 -52.19
C VAL A 487 -2.63 -1.92 -52.85
N PRO A 488 -1.60 -2.42 -53.57
CA PRO A 488 -1.63 -3.75 -54.19
C PRO A 488 -1.97 -4.85 -53.18
N LYS A 489 -2.73 -5.85 -53.64
CA LYS A 489 -3.30 -6.90 -52.78
C LYS A 489 -2.22 -7.64 -51.96
N GLU A 490 -1.08 -7.94 -52.57
CA GLU A 490 0.03 -8.65 -51.91
C GLU A 490 0.62 -7.84 -50.76
N LEU A 491 0.86 -6.54 -50.96
CA LEU A 491 1.35 -5.65 -49.90
C LEU A 491 0.29 -5.42 -48.82
N ALA A 492 -0.98 -5.32 -49.20
CA ALA A 492 -2.10 -5.17 -48.27
C ALA A 492 -2.25 -6.40 -47.34
N GLU A 493 -2.16 -7.62 -47.88
CA GLU A 493 -2.18 -8.86 -47.10
C GLU A 493 -1.00 -8.92 -46.12
N ARG A 494 0.22 -8.59 -46.59
CA ARG A 494 1.42 -8.55 -45.74
C ARG A 494 1.30 -7.54 -44.59
N VAL A 495 0.76 -6.34 -44.84
CA VAL A 495 0.51 -5.34 -43.78
C VAL A 495 -0.50 -5.83 -42.76
N ILE A 496 -1.59 -6.48 -43.19
CA ILE A 496 -2.62 -7.02 -42.29
C ILE A 496 -2.05 -8.13 -41.40
N ASP A 497 -1.24 -9.02 -41.98
CA ASP A 497 -0.59 -10.10 -41.25
C ASP A 497 0.39 -9.56 -40.21
N TYR A 498 1.20 -8.56 -40.58
CA TYR A 498 2.10 -7.85 -39.66
C TYR A 498 1.36 -7.20 -38.48
N VAL A 499 0.27 -6.49 -38.74
CA VAL A 499 -0.50 -5.83 -37.66
C VAL A 499 -1.14 -6.86 -36.74
N THR A 500 -1.66 -7.95 -37.29
CA THR A 500 -2.31 -9.03 -36.52
C THR A 500 -1.30 -9.75 -35.62
N SER A 501 -0.12 -10.05 -36.15
CA SER A 501 0.93 -10.74 -35.43
C SER A 501 1.60 -9.85 -34.38
N SER A 502 1.91 -8.60 -34.72
CA SER A 502 2.45 -7.62 -33.79
C SER A 502 1.54 -7.45 -32.56
N TRP A 503 0.22 -7.40 -32.78
CA TRP A 503 -0.75 -7.40 -31.68
C TRP A 503 -0.74 -8.70 -30.86
N SER A 504 -0.54 -9.86 -31.50
CA SER A 504 -0.49 -11.14 -30.81
C SER A 504 0.68 -11.24 -29.82
N ILE A 505 1.81 -10.61 -30.15
CA ILE A 505 3.05 -10.58 -29.36
C ILE A 505 2.96 -9.51 -28.26
N THR A 506 2.63 -8.28 -28.63
CA THR A 506 2.60 -7.12 -27.71
C THR A 506 1.35 -7.06 -26.83
N LYS A 507 0.30 -7.82 -27.18
CA LYS A 507 -1.05 -7.74 -26.58
C LYS A 507 -1.64 -6.32 -26.56
N GLY A 508 -1.19 -5.45 -27.47
CA GLY A 508 -1.64 -4.06 -27.57
C GLY A 508 -0.99 -3.11 -26.55
N VAL A 509 0.11 -3.53 -25.92
CA VAL A 509 0.90 -2.70 -25.01
C VAL A 509 2.04 -2.04 -25.78
N ASP A 510 2.08 -0.71 -25.75
CA ASP A 510 3.22 0.06 -26.27
C ASP A 510 4.31 0.14 -25.18
N THR A 511 5.40 -0.59 -25.41
CA THR A 511 6.51 -0.70 -24.47
C THR A 511 7.16 0.65 -24.16
N GLN A 512 7.30 1.54 -25.16
CA GLN A 512 7.95 2.84 -24.97
C GLN A 512 7.10 3.75 -24.08
N THR A 513 5.79 3.75 -24.28
CA THR A 513 4.90 4.53 -23.41
C THR A 513 4.98 4.08 -21.96
N VAL A 514 5.00 2.77 -21.70
CA VAL A 514 5.13 2.23 -20.33
C VAL A 514 6.47 2.62 -19.71
N LEU A 515 7.57 2.45 -20.45
CA LEU A 515 8.91 2.79 -19.97
C LEU A 515 9.07 4.29 -19.69
N ASN A 516 8.37 5.17 -20.42
CA ASN A 516 8.42 6.61 -20.20
C ASN A 516 7.67 7.09 -18.95
N HIS A 517 6.77 6.27 -18.37
CA HIS A 517 6.16 6.57 -17.07
C HIS A 517 7.07 6.21 -15.89
N CYS A 518 8.13 5.41 -16.12
CA CYS A 518 9.07 5.01 -15.09
C CYS A 518 10.16 6.08 -14.87
N PRO A 519 10.63 6.29 -13.63
CA PRO A 519 11.84 7.07 -13.36
C PRO A 519 13.06 6.52 -14.10
N LYS A 520 14.05 7.38 -14.40
CA LYS A 520 15.26 7.03 -15.16
C LYS A 520 15.95 5.75 -14.67
N ASP A 521 16.06 5.61 -13.34
CA ASP A 521 16.72 4.48 -12.71
C ASP A 521 15.95 3.17 -12.94
N MET A 522 14.65 3.16 -12.63
CA MET A 522 13.78 1.99 -12.86
C MET A 522 13.66 1.65 -14.36
N LYS A 523 13.61 2.66 -15.23
CA LYS A 523 13.60 2.46 -16.69
C LYS A 523 14.84 1.70 -17.14
N ALA A 524 16.02 2.10 -16.68
CA ALA A 524 17.27 1.42 -17.01
C ALA A 524 17.27 -0.03 -16.52
N ASP A 525 16.82 -0.30 -15.29
CA ASP A 525 16.71 -1.66 -14.75
C ASP A 525 15.76 -2.55 -15.55
N LEU A 526 14.59 -2.01 -15.91
CA LEU A 526 13.62 -2.69 -16.77
C LEU A 526 14.22 -3.01 -18.14
N CYS A 527 14.93 -2.06 -18.77
CA CYS A 527 15.56 -2.28 -20.06
C CYS A 527 16.68 -3.34 -19.97
N VAL A 528 17.50 -3.31 -18.92
CA VAL A 528 18.54 -4.35 -18.70
C VAL A 528 17.89 -5.73 -18.56
N HIS A 529 16.75 -5.83 -17.86
CA HIS A 529 16.01 -7.08 -17.74
C HIS A 529 15.43 -7.55 -19.08
N LEU A 530 14.82 -6.65 -19.85
CA LEU A 530 14.25 -6.95 -21.17
C LEU A 530 15.32 -7.49 -22.13
N TYR A 531 16.52 -6.92 -22.09
CA TYR A 531 17.62 -7.23 -23.02
C TYR A 531 18.69 -8.14 -22.43
N ARG A 532 18.37 -8.81 -21.31
CA ARG A 532 19.30 -9.68 -20.58
C ARG A 532 19.92 -10.76 -21.46
N ALA A 533 19.18 -11.31 -22.42
CA ALA A 533 19.68 -12.34 -23.32
C ALA A 533 20.89 -11.85 -24.13
N VAL A 534 20.83 -10.62 -24.66
CA VAL A 534 21.94 -10.03 -25.42
C VAL A 534 23.15 -9.81 -24.51
N PHE A 535 22.93 -9.25 -23.32
CA PHE A 535 24.03 -8.97 -22.38
C PHE A 535 24.67 -10.22 -21.79
N SER A 536 23.93 -11.32 -21.62
CA SER A 536 24.44 -12.56 -21.05
C SER A 536 25.05 -13.50 -22.08
N GLU A 537 24.50 -13.56 -23.30
CA GLU A 537 24.92 -14.50 -24.33
C GLU A 537 26.11 -13.98 -25.15
N HIS A 538 26.19 -12.67 -25.43
CA HIS A 538 27.28 -12.14 -26.25
C HIS A 538 28.54 -11.82 -25.44
N PRO A 539 29.73 -12.25 -25.92
CA PRO A 539 30.99 -12.04 -25.22
C PRO A 539 31.40 -10.56 -25.13
N ALA A 540 30.89 -9.70 -26.04
CA ALA A 540 31.19 -8.28 -26.09
C ALA A 540 30.80 -7.54 -24.79
N PHE A 541 29.75 -7.99 -24.10
CA PHE A 541 29.23 -7.32 -22.91
C PHE A 541 29.71 -7.93 -21.59
N ARG A 542 30.48 -9.03 -21.63
CA ARG A 542 30.96 -9.74 -20.43
C ARG A 542 31.83 -8.86 -19.52
N LEU A 543 32.56 -7.91 -20.11
CA LEU A 543 33.43 -6.97 -19.39
C LEU A 543 32.78 -5.59 -19.18
N ALA A 544 31.55 -5.38 -19.64
CA ALA A 544 30.87 -4.11 -19.50
C ALA A 544 30.51 -3.86 -18.03
N SER A 545 30.74 -2.64 -17.56
CA SER A 545 30.28 -2.23 -16.23
C SER A 545 28.76 -2.14 -16.19
N GLU A 546 28.17 -2.26 -15.01
CA GLU A 546 26.71 -2.13 -14.83
C GLU A 546 26.20 -0.78 -15.35
N SER A 547 26.96 0.30 -15.15
CA SER A 547 26.62 1.63 -15.67
C SER A 547 26.60 1.68 -17.20
N CYS A 548 27.53 0.97 -17.85
CA CYS A 548 27.57 0.85 -19.30
C CYS A 548 26.36 0.06 -19.82
N LEU A 549 26.06 -1.09 -19.20
CA LEU A 549 24.88 -1.90 -19.55
C LEU A 549 23.58 -1.12 -19.41
N ARG A 550 23.42 -0.34 -18.34
CA ARG A 550 22.25 0.53 -18.14
C ARG A 550 22.12 1.59 -19.22
N ALA A 551 23.23 2.22 -19.61
CA ALA A 551 23.24 3.23 -20.67
C ALA A 551 22.87 2.62 -22.03
N LEU A 552 23.48 1.47 -22.37
CA LEU A 552 23.19 0.73 -23.59
C LEU A 552 21.73 0.25 -23.63
N ALA A 553 21.25 -0.34 -22.54
CA ALA A 553 19.89 -0.88 -22.48
C ALA A 553 18.81 0.17 -22.79
N VAL A 554 19.00 1.43 -22.39
CA VAL A 554 18.03 2.49 -22.70
C VAL A 554 18.04 2.90 -24.18
N SER A 555 19.16 2.70 -24.89
CA SER A 555 19.30 2.96 -26.33
C SER A 555 18.84 1.81 -27.23
N PHE A 556 18.65 0.62 -26.66
CA PHE A 556 18.23 -0.56 -27.42
C PHE A 556 16.76 -0.43 -27.84
N THR A 557 16.48 -0.91 -29.04
CA THR A 557 15.14 -1.03 -29.59
C THR A 557 14.89 -2.47 -30.03
N VAL A 558 13.63 -2.92 -29.96
CA VAL A 558 13.25 -4.26 -30.40
C VAL A 558 12.48 -4.15 -31.69
N GLN A 559 12.89 -4.90 -32.68
CA GLN A 559 12.19 -5.07 -33.95
C GLN A 559 11.72 -6.52 -34.08
N HIS A 560 10.48 -6.69 -34.51
CA HIS A 560 9.85 -7.97 -34.79
C HIS A 560 9.58 -8.05 -36.28
N ASN A 561 10.23 -8.99 -36.96
CA ASN A 561 10.15 -9.13 -38.43
C ASN A 561 9.43 -10.43 -38.80
N ALA A 562 8.51 -10.34 -39.74
CA ALA A 562 7.76 -11.49 -40.24
C ALA A 562 8.62 -12.33 -41.20
N PRO A 563 8.24 -13.60 -41.46
CA PRO A 563 8.93 -14.41 -42.46
C PRO A 563 8.90 -13.74 -43.84
N GLY A 564 10.05 -13.66 -44.50
CA GLY A 564 10.22 -12.97 -45.79
C GLY A 564 10.30 -11.45 -45.70
N ASP A 565 10.21 -10.85 -44.49
CA ASP A 565 10.46 -9.42 -44.34
C ASP A 565 11.95 -9.09 -44.52
N LEU A 566 12.19 -8.03 -45.30
CA LEU A 566 13.50 -7.42 -45.46
C LEU A 566 13.80 -6.47 -44.33
N ILE A 567 14.99 -6.58 -43.75
CA ILE A 567 15.46 -5.71 -42.67
C ILE A 567 16.34 -4.60 -43.22
N PHE A 568 17.26 -4.95 -44.11
CA PHE A 568 18.06 -4.00 -44.87
C PHE A 568 18.00 -4.37 -46.35
N HIS A 569 17.88 -3.37 -47.20
CA HIS A 569 18.03 -3.51 -48.64
C HIS A 569 19.49 -3.30 -49.06
N GLN A 570 19.91 -3.99 -50.13
CA GLN A 570 21.19 -3.69 -50.78
C GLN A 570 21.21 -2.21 -51.21
N GLY A 571 22.25 -1.48 -50.79
CA GLY A 571 22.41 -0.04 -51.00
C GLY A 571 21.83 0.86 -49.89
N GLU A 572 21.10 0.31 -48.92
CA GLU A 572 20.56 1.07 -47.79
C GLU A 572 21.66 1.49 -46.80
N SER A 573 21.52 2.65 -46.15
CA SER A 573 22.47 3.10 -45.13
C SER A 573 22.39 2.24 -43.86
N ILE A 574 23.53 1.73 -43.39
CA ILE A 574 23.60 0.98 -42.14
C ILE A 574 23.96 1.93 -40.99
N ASP A 575 22.96 2.35 -40.21
CA ASP A 575 23.11 3.22 -39.04
C ASP A 575 22.97 2.46 -37.70
N GLN A 576 22.66 1.16 -37.76
CA GLN A 576 22.31 0.34 -36.61
C GLN A 576 23.13 -0.95 -36.56
N LEU A 577 23.46 -1.35 -35.34
CA LEU A 577 24.01 -2.67 -35.06
C LEU A 577 22.90 -3.57 -34.53
N CYS A 578 22.73 -4.74 -35.14
CA CYS A 578 21.62 -5.65 -34.88
C CYS A 578 22.10 -6.95 -34.23
N PHE A 579 21.40 -7.37 -33.18
CA PHE A 579 21.62 -8.62 -32.45
C PHE A 579 20.44 -9.56 -32.67
N VAL A 580 20.70 -10.76 -33.17
CA VAL A 580 19.66 -11.77 -33.43
C VAL A 580 19.40 -12.54 -32.14
N VAL A 581 18.29 -12.27 -31.47
CA VAL A 581 17.95 -12.91 -30.18
C VAL A 581 17.14 -14.18 -30.38
N SER A 582 16.35 -14.24 -31.45
CA SER A 582 15.54 -15.38 -31.82
C SER A 582 15.24 -15.32 -33.31
N GLY A 583 15.09 -16.48 -33.95
CA GLY A 583 14.86 -16.59 -35.38
C GLY A 583 16.14 -16.82 -36.18
N SER A 584 15.96 -16.91 -37.49
CA SER A 584 17.04 -17.01 -38.48
C SER A 584 16.80 -16.05 -39.63
N LEU A 585 17.89 -15.64 -40.27
CA LEU A 585 17.92 -14.66 -41.34
C LEU A 585 18.81 -15.16 -42.47
N GLU A 586 18.43 -14.92 -43.71
CA GLU A 586 19.29 -15.12 -44.87
C GLU A 586 19.82 -13.78 -45.37
N VAL A 587 21.07 -13.79 -45.80
CA VAL A 587 21.75 -12.64 -46.40
C VAL A 587 21.93 -12.95 -47.88
N ILE A 588 21.30 -12.14 -48.73
CA ILE A 588 21.27 -12.33 -50.18
C ILE A 588 22.03 -11.19 -50.84
N GLN A 589 23.02 -11.52 -51.66
CA GLN A 589 23.77 -10.57 -52.46
C GLN A 589 23.74 -11.03 -53.91
N ASP A 590 23.37 -10.14 -54.83
CA ASP A 590 23.29 -10.43 -56.27
C ASP A 590 22.49 -11.72 -56.57
N ASP A 591 21.32 -11.87 -55.91
CA ASP A 591 20.40 -13.01 -55.96
C ASP A 591 20.95 -14.37 -55.44
N GLU A 592 22.11 -14.37 -54.80
CA GLU A 592 22.70 -15.57 -54.18
C GLU A 592 22.73 -15.46 -52.65
N ILE A 593 22.45 -16.58 -51.96
CA ILE A 593 22.50 -16.65 -50.49
C ILE A 593 23.96 -16.73 -50.04
N VAL A 594 24.43 -15.68 -49.38
CA VAL A 594 25.82 -15.56 -48.92
C VAL A 594 26.01 -16.04 -47.48
N ALA A 595 25.00 -15.84 -46.63
CA ALA A 595 25.06 -16.25 -45.23
C ALA A 595 23.68 -16.53 -44.64
N ILE A 596 23.66 -17.35 -43.58
CA ILE A 596 22.50 -17.52 -42.71
C ILE A 596 22.91 -17.10 -41.32
N LEU A 597 22.19 -16.14 -40.74
CA LEU A 597 22.36 -15.69 -39.37
C LEU A 597 21.32 -16.36 -38.48
N SER A 598 21.74 -16.80 -37.32
CA SER A 598 20.97 -17.53 -36.34
C SER A 598 20.99 -16.81 -34.99
N LYS A 599 20.32 -17.38 -34.00
CA LYS A 599 20.32 -16.85 -32.63
C LYS A 599 21.77 -16.67 -32.12
N GLY A 600 22.06 -15.46 -31.65
CA GLY A 600 23.37 -15.07 -31.11
C GLY A 600 24.33 -14.47 -32.13
N ASP A 601 23.89 -14.32 -33.39
CA ASP A 601 24.68 -13.65 -34.42
C ASP A 601 24.45 -12.13 -34.41
N ILE A 602 25.44 -11.41 -34.94
CA ILE A 602 25.48 -9.93 -35.00
C ILE A 602 25.72 -9.54 -36.45
N PHE A 603 25.01 -8.51 -36.92
CA PHE A 603 25.20 -7.95 -38.26
C PHE A 603 25.01 -6.42 -38.26
N GLY A 604 25.57 -5.78 -39.28
CA GLY A 604 25.65 -4.32 -39.40
C GLY A 604 27.09 -3.86 -39.63
N GLN A 605 27.36 -2.58 -39.42
CA GLN A 605 28.68 -1.98 -39.62
C GLN A 605 29.42 -1.79 -38.29
N PRO A 606 30.75 -1.99 -38.24
CA PRO A 606 31.56 -1.63 -37.07
C PRO A 606 31.79 -0.11 -37.00
N ILE A 607 30.77 0.62 -36.53
CA ILE A 607 30.74 2.10 -36.46
C ILE A 607 31.90 2.70 -35.62
N PHE A 608 32.48 1.93 -34.70
CA PHE A 608 33.63 2.39 -33.89
C PHE A 608 34.98 2.39 -34.64
N LYS A 609 35.05 1.77 -35.83
CA LYS A 609 36.25 1.75 -36.69
C LYS A 609 36.09 2.66 -37.89
N ASP A 610 34.92 2.63 -38.50
CA ASP A 610 34.61 3.39 -39.71
C ASP A 610 33.71 4.57 -39.34
N THR A 611 34.16 5.79 -39.64
CA THR A 611 33.44 7.03 -39.26
C THR A 611 32.35 7.42 -40.25
N ASP A 612 32.37 6.84 -41.45
CA ASP A 612 31.37 7.08 -42.49
C ASP A 612 30.26 6.03 -42.45
N VAL A 613 29.01 6.48 -42.63
CA VAL A 613 27.85 5.60 -42.77
C VAL A 613 27.97 4.84 -44.09
N GLY A 614 28.18 3.53 -43.98
CA GLY A 614 28.30 2.62 -45.11
C GLY A 614 26.93 2.24 -45.69
N GLN A 615 26.96 1.77 -46.93
CA GLN A 615 25.81 1.17 -47.58
C GLN A 615 25.83 -0.35 -47.42
N SER A 616 24.66 -0.96 -47.29
CA SER A 616 24.53 -2.40 -47.20
C SER A 616 24.95 -3.08 -48.50
N ALA A 617 25.89 -4.02 -48.40
CA ALA A 617 26.35 -4.80 -49.56
C ALA A 617 25.33 -5.87 -49.99
N ALA A 618 24.40 -6.24 -49.10
CA ALA A 618 23.46 -7.34 -49.29
C ALA A 618 22.08 -7.03 -48.69
N SER A 619 21.07 -7.79 -49.09
CA SER A 619 19.72 -7.73 -48.54
C SER A 619 19.52 -8.80 -47.47
N PHE A 620 18.90 -8.45 -46.35
CA PHE A 620 18.70 -9.35 -45.21
C PHE A 620 17.23 -9.73 -45.09
N HIS A 621 16.89 -11.02 -45.22
CA HIS A 621 15.52 -11.53 -45.12
C HIS A 621 15.36 -12.43 -43.90
N SER A 622 14.18 -12.42 -43.27
CA SER A 622 13.83 -13.36 -42.20
C SER A 622 13.35 -14.71 -42.77
N LEU A 623 13.90 -15.83 -42.29
CA LEU A 623 13.65 -17.18 -42.82
C LEU A 623 12.54 -17.96 -42.09
N GLU A 624 12.45 -17.82 -40.77
CA GLU A 624 11.71 -18.77 -39.93
C GLU A 624 10.19 -18.64 -40.05
N HIS A 625 9.45 -19.74 -39.88
CA HIS A 625 7.97 -19.73 -39.75
C HIS A 625 7.46 -18.92 -38.53
N LEU A 626 8.37 -18.54 -37.61
CA LEU A 626 8.13 -17.69 -36.45
C LEU A 626 8.97 -16.41 -36.57
N TYR A 627 8.48 -15.31 -36.00
CA TYR A 627 9.10 -13.98 -36.12
C TYR A 627 10.54 -13.97 -35.61
N SER A 628 11.44 -13.36 -36.39
CA SER A 628 12.78 -13.02 -35.91
C SER A 628 12.70 -11.83 -34.95
N VAL A 629 13.27 -11.98 -33.76
CA VAL A 629 13.38 -10.91 -32.78
C VAL A 629 14.79 -10.34 -32.85
N ILE A 630 14.87 -9.10 -33.30
CA ILE A 630 16.14 -8.41 -33.48
C ILE A 630 16.18 -7.25 -32.49
N ILE A 631 17.29 -7.16 -31.77
CA ILE A 631 17.55 -6.03 -30.91
C ILE A 631 18.54 -5.13 -31.64
N CYS A 632 18.09 -3.92 -31.93
CA CYS A 632 18.89 -2.93 -32.65
C CYS A 632 19.40 -1.89 -31.67
N VAL A 633 20.64 -1.48 -31.89
CA VAL A 633 21.27 -0.37 -31.19
C VAL A 633 21.49 0.71 -32.21
N ILE A 634 20.79 1.83 -32.05
CA ILE A 634 21.13 3.07 -32.76
C ILE A 634 22.33 3.63 -32.00
N VAL A 635 23.51 3.61 -32.63
CA VAL A 635 24.78 4.01 -32.01
C VAL A 635 25.13 5.43 -32.39
#